data_AF-A0A521VR20-F1
#
_entry.id   AF-A0A521VR20-F1
#
_cell.length_a   1.000
_cell.length_b   1.000
_cell.length_c   1.000
_cell.angle_alpha   90.00
_cell.angle_beta   90.00
_cell.angle_gamma   90.00
#
_symmetry.space_group_name_H-M   'P 1'
#
loop_
_entity.id
_entity.type
_entity.pdbx_description
1 polymer ?
#
loop_
_entity_poly.entity_id
_entity_poly.type
_entity_poly.pdbx_seq_one_letter_code
_entity_poly.pdbx_strand_id
1 'polypeptide(L)' 'MTTVESKTILLIEDNPDDVKLTLRAFHRSSMLNPIVVLNDGIEALDFLFARGAYGDRRGKPLPTL' A
#
# COMPACT_ATOMS: atom_id res chain seq x y z
N MET A 1 0.42 -2.35 27.13
CA MET A 1 0.37 -3.07 25.84
C MET A 1 0.40 -2.02 24.74
N THR A 2 1.51 -1.87 24.04
CA THR A 2 1.57 -1.02 22.84
C THR A 2 0.99 -1.83 21.69
N THR A 3 -0.18 -1.43 21.20
CA THR A 3 -0.72 -1.97 19.96
C THR A 3 0.29 -1.63 18.86
N VAL A 4 0.94 -2.63 18.28
CA VAL A 4 1.76 -2.43 17.09
C VAL A 4 0.78 -2.12 15.96
N GLU A 5 0.64 -0.84 15.62
CA GLU A 5 -0.14 -0.45 14.44
C GLU A 5 0.52 -1.07 13.21
N SER A 6 -0.23 -1.92 12.51
CA SER A 6 0.22 -2.50 11.26
C SER A 6 0.22 -1.42 10.19
N LYS A 7 1.42 -0.89 9.90
CA LYS A 7 1.57 0.19 8.92
C LYS A 7 1.38 -0.37 7.52
N THR A 8 0.49 0.22 6.73
CA THR A 8 0.29 -0.20 5.33
C THR A 8 1.44 0.30 4.45
N ILE A 9 1.88 -0.51 3.49
CA ILE A 9 2.84 -0.13 2.45
C ILE A 9 2.09 0.08 1.15
N LEU A 10 2.45 1.14 0.43
CA LEU A 10 1.89 1.45 -0.89
C LEU A 10 2.92 1.15 -1.96
N LEU A 11 2.63 0.18 -2.83
CA LEU A 11 3.43 -0.15 -4.00
C LEU A 11 2.75 0.45 -5.24
N ILE A 12 3.46 1.29 -5.97
CA ILE A 12 2.99 1.89 -7.22
C ILE A 12 3.81 1.30 -8.36
N GLU A 13 3.19 0.43 -9.16
CA GLU A 13 3.87 -0.34 -10.21
C GLU A 13 2.84 -0.76 -11.26
N ASP A 14 3.05 -0.40 -12.53
CA ASP A 14 2.15 -0.74 -13.64
C ASP A 14 2.51 -2.07 -14.31
N ASN A 15 3.74 -2.57 -14.09
CA ASN A 15 4.16 -3.86 -14.61
C ASN A 15 3.74 -5.01 -13.67
N PRO A 16 2.82 -5.91 -14.09
CA PRO A 16 2.33 -6.99 -13.25
C PRO A 16 3.40 -8.01 -12.86
N ASP A 17 4.50 -8.14 -13.63
CA ASP A 17 5.58 -9.05 -13.28
C ASP A 17 6.49 -8.46 -12.20
N ASP A 18 6.70 -7.13 -12.20
CA ASP A 18 7.44 -6.43 -11.15
C ASP A 18 6.64 -6.39 -9.85
N VAL A 19 5.31 -6.23 -9.92
CA VAL A 19 4.41 -6.41 -8.76
C VAL A 19 4.60 -7.79 -8.14
N LYS A 20 4.53 -8.86 -8.95
CA LYS A 20 4.69 -10.24 -8.44
C LYS A 20 6.07 -10.46 -7.83
N LEU A 21 7.13 -9.96 -8.47
CA LEU A 21 8.50 -10.10 -7.97
C LEU A 21 8.65 -9.40 -6.61
N THR A 22 8.12 -8.18 -6.52
CA THR A 22 8.16 -7.35 -5.32
C THR A 22 7.36 -7.98 -4.17
N LEU A 23 6.13 -8.43 -4.43
CA LEU A 23 5.32 -9.14 -3.43
C LEU A 23 6.00 -10.43 -2.95
N ARG A 24 6.66 -11.18 -3.85
CA ARG A 24 7.45 -12.35 -3.45
C ARG A 24 8.61 -11.99 -2.52
N ALA A 25 9.30 -10.87 -2.77
CA ALA A 25 10.37 -10.40 -1.90
C ALA A 25 9.85 -10.02 -0.51
N PHE A 26 8.72 -9.30 -0.44
CA PHE A 26 8.06 -8.96 0.83
C PHE A 26 7.59 -10.18 1.62
N HIS A 27 7.02 -11.19 0.94
CA HIS A 27 6.64 -12.44 1.60
C HIS A 27 7.85 -13.19 2.18
N ARG A 28 9.00 -13.17 1.49
CA ARG A 28 10.22 -13.82 1.99
C ARG A 28 10.85 -13.09 3.18
N SER A 29 10.70 -11.78 3.28
CA SER A 29 11.22 -10.99 4.41
C SER A 29 10.37 -11.11 5.68
N SER A 30 9.32 -11.96 5.68
CA SER A 30 8.36 -12.10 6.79
C SER A 30 7.71 -10.78 7.20
N MET A 31 7.55 -9.86 6.25
CA MET A 31 6.87 -8.59 6.49
C MET A 31 5.36 -8.83 6.58
N LEU A 32 4.77 -8.51 7.73
CA LEU A 32 3.33 -8.72 8.03
C LEU A 32 2.46 -7.50 7.69
N ASN A 33 3.08 -6.43 7.21
CA ASN A 33 2.43 -5.19 6.85
C ASN A 33 1.52 -5.40 5.63
N PRO A 34 0.27 -4.90 5.66
CA PRO A 34 -0.59 -4.88 4.48
C PRO A 34 0.09 -4.13 3.35
N ILE A 35 0.08 -4.71 2.15
CA ILE A 35 0.57 -4.05 0.93
C ILE A 35 -0.64 -3.74 0.06
N VAL A 36 -0.75 -2.49 -0.35
CA VAL A 36 -1.70 -2.05 -1.38
C VAL A 36 -0.90 -1.79 -2.65
N VAL A 37 -1.34 -2.39 -3.75
CA VAL A 37 -0.73 -2.19 -5.07
C VAL A 37 -1.63 -1.29 -5.89
N LEU A 38 -1.05 -0.24 -6.46
CA LEU A 38 -1.70 0.70 -7.36
C LEU A 38 -0.92 0.73 -8.68
N ASN A 39 -1.62 0.94 -9.79
CA ASN A 39 -0.98 0.90 -11.11
C ASN A 39 -0.30 2.22 -11.47
N ASP A 40 -0.79 3.35 -10.97
CA ASP A 40 -0.27 4.65 -11.41
C ASP A 40 -0.28 5.72 -10.31
N GLY A 41 0.35 6.85 -10.63
CA GLY A 41 0.47 7.99 -9.72
C GLY A 41 -0.85 8.72 -9.46
N ILE A 42 -1.82 8.71 -10.40
CA ILE A 42 -3.13 9.33 -10.20
C ILE A 42 -3.90 8.53 -9.16
N GLU A 43 -3.92 7.21 -9.31
CA GLU A 43 -4.49 6.28 -8.36
C GLU A 43 -3.81 6.42 -6.98
N ALA A 44 -2.49 6.58 -6.95
CA ALA A 44 -1.74 6.82 -5.72
C ALA A 44 -2.14 8.13 -5.03
N LEU A 45 -2.30 9.23 -5.77
CA LEU A 45 -2.77 10.48 -5.20
C LEU A 45 -4.18 10.35 -4.66
N ASP A 46 -5.06 9.64 -5.37
CA ASP A 46 -6.43 9.42 -4.90
C ASP A 46 -6.46 8.55 -3.64
N PHE A 47 -5.59 7.55 -3.53
CA PHE A 47 -5.42 6.74 -2.32
C PHE A 47 -4.89 7.56 -1.13
N LEU A 48 -3.87 8.40 -1.36
CA LEU A 48 -3.21 9.20 -0.32
C LEU A 48 -4.12 10.33 0.19
N PHE A 49 -4.89 10.97 -0.70
CA PHE A 49 -5.79 12.06 -0.35
C PHE A 49 -7.23 11.60 -0.08
N ALA A 50 -7.48 10.28 -0.05
CA ALA A 50 -8.80 9.70 0.16
C ALA A 50 -9.88 10.32 -0.76
N ARG A 51 -9.61 10.28 -2.07
CA ARG A 51 -10.48 10.80 -3.13
C ARG A 51 -11.02 9.67 -4.00
N GLY A 52 -12.10 9.95 -4.74
CA GLY A 52 -12.68 9.00 -5.69
C GLY A 52 -13.04 7.67 -5.03
N ALA A 53 -12.51 6.57 -5.58
CA ALA A 53 -12.72 5.22 -5.08
C ALA A 53 -12.19 4.99 -3.65
N TYR A 54 -11.31 5.86 -3.15
CA TYR A 54 -10.65 5.73 -1.84
C TYR A 54 -11.24 6.67 -0.76
N GLY A 55 -12.46 7.19 -0.98
CA GLY A 55 -13.12 8.10 -0.03
C GLY A 55 -13.34 7.52 1.36
N ASP A 56 -13.45 6.20 1.48
CA ASP A 56 -13.57 5.46 2.75
C ASP A 56 -12.29 5.52 3.61
N ARG A 57 -11.16 5.92 3.02
CA ARG A 57 -9.88 6.08 3.72
C ARG A 57 -9.76 7.39 4.48
N ARG A 58 -10.74 8.29 4.39
CA ARG A 58 -10.68 9.59 5.07
C ARG A 58 -10.45 9.40 6.58
N GLY A 59 -9.36 9.97 7.09
CA GLY A 59 -8.97 9.87 8.50
C GLY A 59 -8.23 8.58 8.87
N LYS A 60 -8.00 7.64 7.94
CA LYS A 60 -7.13 6.48 8.15
C LYS A 60 -5.66 6.89 8.10
N PRO A 61 -4.75 6.18 8.80
CA PRO A 61 -3.31 6.43 8.71
C PRO A 61 -2.81 6.36 7.26
N LEU A 62 -1.87 7.25 6.93
CA LEU A 62 -1.16 7.20 5.68
C LEU A 62 -0.27 5.95 5.62
N PRO A 63 -0.04 5.41 4.41
CA PRO A 63 0.94 4.35 4.24
C PRO A 63 2.34 4.84 4.64
N THR A 64 3.19 3.89 5.04
CA THR A 64 4.58 4.12 5.42
C THR A 64 5.52 3.42 4.43
N LEU A 65 6.82 3.75 4.51
CA LEU A 65 7.91 3.09 3.78
C LEU A 65 8.38 1.82 4.51
#